data_AF-A0A348PFG6-F1
#
_entry.id   AF-A0A348PFG6-F1
#
_cell.length_a   1.000
_cell.length_b   1.000
_cell.length_c   1.000
_cell.angle_alpha   90.00
_cell.angle_beta   90.00
_cell.angle_gamma   90.00
#
_symmetry.space_group_name_H-M   'P 1'
#
loop_
_entity.id
_entity.type
_entity.pdbx_description
1 polymer ?
#
loop_
_entity_poly.entity_id
_entity_poly.type
_entity_poly.pdbx_seq_one_letter_code
_entity_poly.pdbx_strand_id
1 'polypeptide(L)'
;MTVTAPLPDTPIDRRAQFAAMALAGVVLGGVLLTGSAFPIKVWFPGAACVSVLWIAAAAGYGRVLRRVLFPRMEAGDPRRTPLAIGLGVAFALAVVNLFATLGFMPMHAWWRFVWWIGMGIGWILAGLSWRFVGSLFRVRSIAADPLLWCALPAIAALALATALPPGLAWSTEFGGYDALAYHLELPKEWLAAGALEPLRHNVYSAFPSFMEGAYLQLFSLSADAVPAHDMALAPQALHAVLAVCAAWMVAATAEVIAGGDRCQRAWARAIGWCGFLGIPWVIVTGSLA
;
A
#
# COMPACT_ATOMS: atom_id res chain seq x y z
N MET A 1 38.88 -45.12 -3.08
CA MET A 1 38.67 -44.29 -1.88
C MET A 1 38.01 -42.99 -2.31
N THR A 2 36.67 -42.93 -2.25
CA THR A 2 35.89 -41.70 -2.49
C THR A 2 35.67 -41.03 -1.16
N VAL A 3 36.40 -39.95 -0.90
CA VAL A 3 36.21 -39.10 0.28
C VAL A 3 34.93 -38.29 0.07
N THR A 4 33.81 -38.79 0.58
CA THR A 4 32.59 -38.00 0.75
C THR A 4 32.83 -37.07 1.95
N ALA A 5 33.30 -35.85 1.70
CA ALA A 5 33.31 -34.82 2.72
C ALA A 5 31.84 -34.58 3.14
N PRO A 6 31.48 -34.76 4.42
CA PRO A 6 30.14 -34.47 4.89
C PRO A 6 29.84 -33.00 4.65
N LEU A 7 28.68 -32.71 4.06
CA LEU A 7 28.18 -31.34 3.94
C LEU A 7 28.06 -30.74 5.36
N PRO A 8 28.44 -29.47 5.56
CA PRO A 8 28.38 -28.85 6.87
C PRO A 8 26.92 -28.79 7.36
N ASP A 9 26.65 -29.52 8.45
CA ASP A 9 25.35 -29.61 9.15
C ASP A 9 24.99 -28.34 9.93
N THR A 10 25.72 -27.24 9.77
CA THR A 10 25.39 -26.01 10.46
C THR A 10 24.14 -25.40 9.82
N PRO A 11 23.01 -25.30 10.55
CA PRO A 11 21.82 -24.64 10.03
C PRO A 11 22.24 -23.22 9.67
N ILE A 12 22.24 -22.92 8.37
CA ILE A 12 22.63 -21.59 7.90
C ILE A 12 21.78 -20.59 8.66
N ASP A 13 22.43 -19.63 9.33
CA ASP A 13 21.75 -18.63 10.13
C ASP A 13 20.88 -17.78 9.20
N ARG A 14 19.60 -18.16 9.11
CA ARG A 14 18.59 -17.50 8.29
C ARG A 14 18.49 -16.00 8.63
N ARG A 15 18.92 -15.58 9.82
CA ARG A 15 18.99 -14.17 10.22
C ARG A 15 20.14 -13.45 9.53
N ALA A 16 21.30 -14.08 9.45
CA ALA A 16 22.47 -13.55 8.74
C ALA A 16 22.23 -13.47 7.23
N GLN A 17 21.57 -14.48 6.64
CA GLN A 17 21.15 -14.43 5.23
C GLN A 17 20.12 -13.33 4.95
N PHE A 18 19.12 -13.19 5.82
CA PHE A 18 18.12 -12.11 5.70
C PHE A 18 18.77 -10.74 5.83
N ALA A 19 19.64 -10.54 6.83
CA ALA A 19 20.38 -9.31 7.00
C ALA A 19 21.26 -9.02 5.78
N ALA A 20 21.95 -10.04 5.23
CA ALA A 20 22.77 -9.90 4.04
C ALA A 20 21.96 -9.58 2.78
N MET A 21 20.79 -10.18 2.58
CA MET A 21 19.93 -9.94 1.41
C MET A 21 19.16 -8.62 1.50
N ALA A 22 18.65 -8.26 2.68
CA ALA A 22 18.03 -6.94 2.90
C ALA A 22 19.08 -5.83 2.77
N LEU A 23 20.28 -6.04 3.33
CA LEU A 23 21.41 -5.14 3.12
C LEU A 23 21.81 -5.11 1.65
N ALA A 24 21.86 -6.24 0.94
CA ALA A 24 22.15 -6.27 -0.49
C ALA A 24 21.07 -5.58 -1.32
N GLY A 25 19.78 -5.69 -0.99
CA GLY A 25 18.70 -4.98 -1.67
C GLY A 25 18.75 -3.47 -1.41
N VAL A 26 19.00 -3.07 -0.18
CA VAL A 26 19.18 -1.65 0.22
C VAL A 26 20.47 -1.06 -0.36
N VAL A 27 21.56 -1.82 -0.41
CA VAL A 27 22.85 -1.42 -0.97
C VAL A 27 22.79 -1.42 -2.48
N LEU A 28 22.19 -2.41 -3.14
CA LEU A 28 22.06 -2.44 -4.60
C LEU A 28 21.10 -1.33 -5.07
N GLY A 29 19.97 -1.16 -4.37
CA GLY A 29 19.08 -0.01 -4.56
C GLY A 29 19.84 1.29 -4.32
N GLY A 30 20.49 1.44 -3.17
CA GLY A 30 21.27 2.61 -2.80
C GLY A 30 22.42 2.93 -3.77
N VAL A 31 23.16 1.93 -4.26
CA VAL A 31 24.29 2.09 -5.19
C VAL A 31 23.81 2.47 -6.59
N LEU A 32 22.78 1.80 -7.10
CA LEU A 32 22.13 2.18 -8.36
C LEU A 32 21.58 3.62 -8.29
N LEU A 33 21.11 4.03 -7.12
CA LEU A 33 20.57 5.36 -6.86
C LEU A 33 21.64 6.42 -6.63
N THR A 34 22.75 6.13 -5.96
CA THR A 34 23.88 7.08 -5.78
C THR A 34 24.67 7.31 -7.07
N GLY A 35 24.62 6.37 -8.01
CA GLY A 35 25.16 6.56 -9.36
C GLY A 35 24.24 7.37 -10.28
N SER A 36 22.96 7.49 -9.93
CA SER A 36 22.01 8.37 -10.59
C SER A 36 21.98 9.72 -9.87
N ALA A 37 21.85 10.85 -10.56
CA ALA A 37 21.76 12.18 -9.93
C ALA A 37 20.45 12.41 -9.13
N PHE A 38 19.79 11.34 -8.65
CA PHE A 38 18.48 11.37 -7.99
C PHE A 38 18.62 11.75 -6.50
N PRO A 39 17.96 12.82 -6.04
CA PRO A 39 18.12 13.30 -4.67
C PRO A 39 17.48 12.36 -3.64
N ILE A 40 18.23 12.07 -2.56
CA ILE A 40 17.81 11.30 -1.36
C ILE A 40 16.49 11.80 -0.73
N LYS A 41 16.09 13.06 -0.97
CA LYS A 41 14.79 13.62 -0.54
C LYS A 41 13.57 12.86 -1.07
N VAL A 42 13.70 12.10 -2.17
CA VAL A 42 12.61 11.35 -2.83
C VAL A 42 12.15 10.13 -2.02
N TRP A 43 12.99 9.58 -1.12
CA TRP A 43 12.70 8.28 -0.51
C TRP A 43 11.90 8.32 0.81
N PHE A 44 11.85 9.47 1.47
CA PHE A 44 10.94 9.72 2.60
C PHE A 44 10.27 11.10 2.47
N PRO A 45 9.45 11.32 1.43
CA PRO A 45 8.68 12.54 1.34
C PRO A 45 7.65 12.51 2.45
N GLY A 46 7.53 13.59 3.23
CA GLY A 46 6.50 13.71 4.26
C GLY A 46 5.09 13.39 3.74
N ALA A 47 4.86 13.59 2.44
CA ALA A 47 3.66 13.19 1.71
C ALA A 47 3.34 11.69 1.81
N ALA A 48 4.32 10.81 1.59
CA ALA A 48 4.12 9.35 1.60
C ALA A 48 3.72 8.82 2.98
N CYS A 49 4.18 9.49 4.06
CA CYS A 49 3.79 9.15 5.43
C CYS A 49 2.28 9.31 5.64
N VAL A 50 1.64 10.30 5.01
CA VAL A 50 0.19 10.52 5.13
C VAL A 50 -0.59 9.30 4.62
N SER A 51 -0.12 8.65 3.56
CA SER A 51 -0.75 7.45 3.00
C SER A 51 -0.64 6.24 3.94
N VAL A 52 0.50 6.06 4.60
CA VAL A 52 0.68 5.02 5.63
C VAL A 52 -0.25 5.28 6.82
N LEU A 53 -0.33 6.52 7.27
CA LEU A 53 -1.23 6.95 8.33
C LEU A 53 -2.69 6.75 7.94
N TRP A 54 -3.05 7.02 6.68
CA TRP A 54 -4.39 6.80 6.14
C TRP A 54 -4.77 5.32 6.17
N ILE A 55 -3.89 4.43 5.70
CA ILE A 55 -4.10 2.98 5.75
C ILE A 55 -4.18 2.47 7.19
N ALA A 56 -3.38 3.02 8.11
CA ALA A 56 -3.46 2.67 9.53
C ALA A 56 -4.82 3.05 10.14
N ALA A 57 -5.36 4.21 9.78
CA ALA A 57 -6.70 4.63 10.22
C ALA A 57 -7.78 3.72 9.63
N ALA A 58 -7.72 3.46 8.32
CA ALA A 58 -8.61 2.55 7.61
C ALA A 58 -8.64 1.16 8.27
N ALA A 59 -7.47 0.60 8.57
CA ALA A 59 -7.33 -0.69 9.24
C ALA A 59 -8.04 -0.75 10.62
N GLY A 60 -8.04 0.36 11.36
CA GLY A 60 -8.78 0.49 12.62
C GLY A 60 -10.29 0.44 12.45
N TYR A 61 -10.83 1.18 11.47
CA TYR A 61 -12.24 1.11 11.11
C TYR A 61 -12.65 -0.28 10.67
N GLY A 62 -11.90 -0.86 9.75
CA GLY A 62 -12.25 -2.17 9.20
C GLY A 62 -12.10 -3.31 10.18
N ARG A 63 -11.26 -3.17 11.22
CA ARG A 63 -11.25 -4.10 12.36
C ARG A 63 -12.58 -4.12 13.10
N VAL A 64 -13.20 -2.95 13.34
CA VAL A 64 -14.53 -2.84 13.97
C VAL A 64 -15.58 -3.44 13.04
N LEU A 65 -15.60 -3.04 11.77
CA LEU A 65 -16.53 -3.58 10.77
C LEU A 65 -16.42 -5.11 10.66
N ARG A 66 -15.20 -5.64 10.63
CA ARG A 66 -14.97 -7.10 10.60
C ARG A 66 -15.49 -7.79 11.86
N ARG A 67 -15.45 -7.16 13.05
CA ARG A 67 -16.09 -7.74 14.27
C ARG A 67 -17.60 -7.82 14.13
N VAL A 68 -18.21 -6.79 13.55
CA VAL A 68 -19.66 -6.68 13.41
C VAL A 68 -20.18 -7.63 12.32
N LEU A 69 -19.53 -7.62 11.15
CA LEU A 69 -19.95 -8.39 9.98
C LEU A 69 -19.53 -9.86 10.06
N PHE A 70 -18.40 -10.16 10.69
CA PHE A 70 -17.85 -11.52 10.79
C PHE A 70 -17.53 -11.89 12.26
N PRO A 71 -18.54 -11.91 13.15
CA PRO A 71 -18.33 -12.10 14.60
C PRO A 71 -17.76 -13.49 14.94
N ARG A 72 -18.02 -14.49 14.09
CA ARG A 72 -17.58 -15.88 14.29
C ARG A 72 -16.21 -16.20 13.67
N MET A 73 -15.52 -15.21 13.11
CA MET A 73 -14.21 -15.43 12.51
C MET A 73 -13.15 -15.70 13.59
N GLU A 74 -12.52 -16.87 13.50
CA GLU A 74 -11.55 -17.35 14.46
C GLU A 74 -10.33 -16.42 14.60
N ALA A 75 -9.63 -16.48 15.74
CA ALA A 75 -8.42 -15.70 15.96
C ALA A 75 -7.24 -16.11 15.07
N GLY A 76 -7.24 -17.38 14.62
CA GLY A 76 -6.19 -17.95 13.77
C GLY A 76 -6.46 -17.85 12.27
N ASP A 77 -7.62 -17.35 11.83
CA ASP A 77 -7.96 -17.27 10.41
C ASP A 77 -6.99 -16.32 9.68
N PRO A 78 -6.22 -16.78 8.67
CA PRO A 78 -5.23 -15.96 7.98
C PRO A 78 -5.85 -14.75 7.25
N ARG A 79 -7.14 -14.80 6.92
CA ARG A 79 -7.85 -13.71 6.24
C ARG A 79 -8.23 -12.58 7.18
N ARG A 80 -8.18 -12.79 8.50
CA ARG A 80 -8.75 -11.87 9.50
C ARG A 80 -8.18 -10.46 9.41
N THR A 81 -6.87 -10.33 9.29
CA THR A 81 -6.19 -9.02 9.19
C THR A 81 -6.37 -8.38 7.81
N PRO A 82 -6.05 -9.04 6.68
CA PRO A 82 -6.24 -8.43 5.37
C PRO A 82 -7.72 -8.07 5.10
N LEU A 83 -8.68 -8.85 5.61
CA LEU A 83 -10.12 -8.51 5.51
C LEU A 83 -10.47 -7.25 6.30
N ALA A 84 -9.92 -7.11 7.50
CA ALA A 84 -10.07 -5.88 8.27
C ALA A 84 -9.48 -4.68 7.52
N ILE A 85 -8.31 -4.82 6.89
CA ILE A 85 -7.73 -3.72 6.09
C ILE A 85 -8.65 -3.39 4.91
N GLY A 86 -9.07 -4.39 4.12
CA GLY A 86 -9.91 -4.19 2.94
C GLY A 86 -11.27 -3.54 3.27
N LEU A 87 -11.97 -4.02 4.29
CA LEU A 87 -13.22 -3.40 4.77
C LEU A 87 -13.00 -1.96 5.25
N GLY A 88 -11.85 -1.72 5.87
CA GLY A 88 -11.46 -0.42 6.38
C GLY A 88 -11.19 0.59 5.27
N VAL A 89 -10.46 0.17 4.25
CA VAL A 89 -10.21 0.97 3.04
C VAL A 89 -11.53 1.27 2.36
N ALA A 90 -12.38 0.28 2.11
CA ALA A 90 -13.69 0.49 1.47
C ALA A 90 -14.56 1.49 2.26
N PHE A 91 -14.59 1.38 3.58
CA PHE A 91 -15.30 2.33 4.44
C PHE A 91 -14.70 3.75 4.37
N ALA A 92 -13.37 3.87 4.48
CA ALA A 92 -12.70 5.15 4.41
C ALA A 92 -12.91 5.84 3.05
N LEU A 93 -12.83 5.10 1.95
CA LEU A 93 -13.14 5.60 0.60
C LEU A 93 -14.59 6.11 0.51
N ALA A 94 -15.56 5.35 1.04
CA ALA A 94 -16.97 5.74 1.04
C ALA A 94 -17.21 7.02 1.87
N VAL A 95 -16.60 7.14 3.05
CA VAL A 95 -16.68 8.33 3.89
C VAL A 95 -16.05 9.53 3.19
N VAL A 96 -14.85 9.37 2.63
CA VAL A 96 -14.16 10.45 1.91
C VAL A 96 -15.00 10.93 0.74
N ASN A 97 -15.51 10.02 -0.08
CA ASN A 97 -16.31 10.38 -1.24
C ASN A 97 -17.62 11.09 -0.83
N LEU A 98 -18.33 10.59 0.19
CA LEU A 98 -19.53 11.23 0.72
C LEU A 98 -19.26 12.68 1.18
N PHE A 99 -18.22 12.89 2.00
CA PHE A 99 -17.90 14.22 2.49
C PHE A 99 -17.40 15.14 1.36
N ALA A 100 -16.68 14.60 0.37
CA ALA A 100 -16.19 15.34 -0.79
C ALA A 100 -17.33 15.84 -1.68
N THR A 101 -18.32 15.00 -1.94
CA THR A 101 -19.51 15.38 -2.71
C THR A 101 -20.38 16.40 -1.96
N LEU A 102 -20.38 16.37 -0.62
CA LEU A 102 -21.07 17.37 0.20
C LEU A 102 -20.29 18.68 0.37
N GLY A 103 -19.09 18.80 -0.21
CA GLY A 103 -18.24 20.00 -0.10
C GLY A 103 -17.52 20.14 1.24
N PHE A 104 -17.47 19.09 2.07
CA PHE A 104 -16.75 19.08 3.35
C PHE A 104 -15.27 18.71 3.18
N MET A 105 -14.60 19.35 2.24
CA MET A 105 -13.20 19.08 1.95
C MET A 105 -12.26 19.86 2.87
N PRO A 106 -11.04 19.34 3.13
CA PRO A 106 -10.07 19.97 4.04
C PRO A 106 -9.42 21.26 3.49
N MET A 107 -10.17 22.13 2.82
CA MET A 107 -9.63 23.35 2.19
C MET A 107 -9.17 24.41 3.18
N HIS A 108 -9.76 24.42 4.38
CA HIS A 108 -9.41 25.34 5.45
C HIS A 108 -9.07 24.58 6.74
N ALA A 109 -8.32 25.24 7.63
CA ALA A 109 -7.70 24.63 8.80
C ALA A 109 -8.68 23.82 9.68
N TRP A 110 -9.92 24.27 9.80
CA TRP A 110 -10.96 23.56 10.55
C TRP A 110 -11.28 22.18 9.97
N TRP A 111 -11.57 22.07 8.67
CA TRP A 111 -11.87 20.77 8.06
C TRP A 111 -10.66 19.85 8.08
N ARG A 112 -9.44 20.37 7.87
CA ARG A 112 -8.21 19.58 8.04
C ARG A 112 -8.13 18.96 9.43
N PHE A 113 -8.43 19.74 10.46
CA PHE A 113 -8.48 19.25 11.83
C PHE A 113 -9.53 18.15 12.03
N VAL A 114 -10.73 18.30 11.47
CA VAL A 114 -11.79 17.26 11.51
C VAL A 114 -11.32 15.96 10.85
N TRP A 115 -10.67 16.05 9.69
CA TRP A 115 -10.12 14.88 8.99
C TRP A 115 -8.99 14.20 9.77
N TRP A 116 -8.10 14.99 10.40
CA TRP A 116 -7.08 14.45 11.31
C TRP A 116 -7.68 13.77 12.54
N ILE A 117 -8.75 14.33 13.13
CA ILE A 117 -9.49 13.67 14.21
C ILE A 117 -10.07 12.35 13.72
N GLY A 118 -10.70 12.34 12.55
CA GLY A 118 -11.20 11.11 11.92
C GLY A 118 -10.10 10.07 11.77
N MET A 119 -8.93 10.43 11.25
CA MET A 119 -7.80 9.51 11.16
C MET A 119 -7.33 9.04 12.56
N GLY A 120 -7.27 9.95 13.53
CA GLY A 120 -6.94 9.66 14.92
C GLY A 120 -7.88 8.65 15.58
N ILE A 121 -9.20 8.75 15.33
CA ILE A 121 -10.19 7.76 15.79
C ILE A 121 -9.86 6.39 15.19
N GLY A 122 -9.58 6.32 13.89
CA GLY A 122 -9.14 5.09 13.22
C GLY A 122 -7.89 4.51 13.88
N TRP A 123 -6.88 5.34 14.18
CA TRP A 123 -5.67 4.88 14.88
C TRP A 123 -5.94 4.37 16.29
N ILE A 124 -6.81 5.03 17.06
CA ILE A 124 -7.22 4.55 18.39
C ILE A 124 -7.87 3.18 18.25
N LEU A 125 -8.78 3.00 17.29
CA LEU A 125 -9.43 1.72 17.02
C LEU A 125 -8.44 0.62 16.59
N ALA A 126 -7.37 0.99 15.87
CA ALA A 126 -6.27 0.10 15.52
C ALA A 126 -5.37 -0.24 16.74
N GLY A 127 -5.00 0.78 17.52
CA GLY A 127 -4.05 0.77 18.64
C GLY A 127 -4.60 0.21 19.95
N LEU A 128 -5.93 0.24 20.15
CA LEU A 128 -6.65 -0.49 21.21
C LEU A 128 -6.44 -2.01 21.14
N SER A 129 -5.64 -2.52 20.20
CA SER A 129 -4.79 -3.65 20.53
C SER A 129 -3.38 -3.51 19.98
N TRP A 130 -2.42 -3.43 20.88
CA TRP A 130 -1.00 -3.69 20.64
C TRP A 130 -0.76 -4.97 19.81
N ARG A 131 -1.65 -5.97 19.94
CA ARG A 131 -1.64 -7.23 19.18
C ARG A 131 -1.87 -7.07 17.68
N PHE A 132 -2.61 -6.03 17.25
CA PHE A 132 -2.89 -5.74 15.84
C PHE A 132 -1.70 -5.06 15.18
N VAL A 133 -1.15 -4.02 15.82
CA VAL A 133 0.09 -3.37 15.40
C VAL A 133 1.23 -4.42 15.33
N GLY A 134 1.39 -5.25 16.36
CA GLY A 134 2.33 -6.36 16.34
C GLY A 134 2.02 -7.49 15.33
N SER A 135 0.81 -7.52 14.76
CA SER A 135 0.48 -8.41 13.63
C SER A 135 0.85 -7.80 12.27
N LEU A 136 0.69 -6.49 12.11
CA LEU A 136 1.15 -5.75 10.92
C LEU A 136 2.68 -5.77 10.83
N PHE A 137 3.35 -5.56 11.96
CA PHE A 137 4.82 -5.59 12.06
C PHE A 137 5.39 -6.98 12.36
N ARG A 138 4.61 -8.05 12.18
CA ARG A 138 5.12 -9.43 12.29
C ARG A 138 5.93 -9.81 11.04
N VAL A 139 6.86 -8.94 10.64
CA VAL A 139 7.92 -9.16 9.61
C VAL A 139 8.62 -10.49 9.82
N ARG A 140 8.67 -10.95 11.08
CA ARG A 140 9.21 -12.26 11.48
C ARG A 140 8.57 -13.46 10.77
N SER A 141 7.32 -13.41 10.27
CA SER A 141 6.74 -14.52 9.50
C SER A 141 7.12 -14.49 8.02
N ILE A 142 7.28 -13.30 7.42
CA ILE A 142 7.73 -13.15 6.04
C ILE A 142 9.23 -13.48 5.93
N ALA A 143 10.04 -12.97 6.86
CA ALA A 143 11.45 -13.33 6.96
C ALA A 143 11.68 -14.82 7.28
N ALA A 144 10.69 -15.50 7.89
CA ALA A 144 10.79 -16.91 8.22
C ALA A 144 10.32 -17.84 7.08
N ASP A 145 9.71 -17.31 6.03
CA ASP A 145 9.22 -18.08 4.89
C ASP A 145 9.98 -17.66 3.61
N PRO A 146 11.07 -18.37 3.25
CA PRO A 146 11.90 -18.03 2.10
C PRO A 146 11.13 -17.98 0.77
N LEU A 147 10.00 -18.67 0.67
CA LEU A 147 9.17 -18.65 -0.55
C LEU A 147 8.59 -17.27 -0.84
N LEU A 148 8.34 -16.47 0.21
CA LEU A 148 7.83 -15.11 0.06
C LEU A 148 8.91 -14.14 -0.46
N TRP A 149 10.19 -14.52 -0.41
CA TRP A 149 11.29 -13.69 -0.91
C TRP A 149 11.31 -13.63 -2.44
N CYS A 150 10.64 -14.56 -3.12
CA CYS A 150 10.46 -14.50 -4.56
C CYS A 150 9.68 -13.24 -5.01
N ALA A 151 8.95 -12.56 -4.10
CA ALA A 151 8.31 -11.28 -4.38
C ALA A 151 9.25 -10.07 -4.28
N LEU A 152 10.48 -10.22 -3.76
CA LEU A 152 11.39 -9.08 -3.57
C LEU A 152 11.65 -8.28 -4.86
N PRO A 153 11.87 -8.89 -6.05
CA PRO A 153 12.03 -8.13 -7.28
C PRO A 153 10.79 -7.30 -7.64
N ALA A 154 9.58 -7.86 -7.45
CA ALA A 154 8.34 -7.15 -7.71
C ALA A 154 8.11 -6.00 -6.73
N ILE A 155 8.39 -6.21 -5.44
CA ILE A 155 8.32 -5.15 -4.41
C ILE A 155 9.34 -4.05 -4.71
N ALA A 156 10.55 -4.40 -5.11
CA ALA A 156 11.57 -3.42 -5.48
C ALA A 156 11.17 -2.62 -6.73
N ALA A 157 10.62 -3.28 -7.75
CA ALA A 157 10.11 -2.63 -8.95
C ALA A 157 8.93 -1.69 -8.63
N LEU A 158 7.99 -2.13 -7.78
CA LEU A 158 6.88 -1.31 -7.31
C LEU A 158 7.38 -0.09 -6.53
N ALA A 159 8.30 -0.26 -5.59
CA ALA A 159 8.87 0.83 -4.81
C ALA A 159 9.63 1.83 -5.70
N LEU A 160 10.42 1.34 -6.65
CA LEU A 160 11.12 2.19 -7.61
C LEU A 160 10.13 2.98 -8.47
N ALA A 161 9.14 2.31 -9.07
CA ALA A 161 8.13 2.96 -9.91
C ALA A 161 7.35 4.02 -9.13
N THR A 162 6.93 3.71 -7.89
CA THR A 162 6.24 4.64 -6.98
C THR A 162 7.04 5.93 -6.71
N ALA A 163 8.37 5.85 -6.75
CA ALA A 163 9.26 6.99 -6.51
C ALA A 163 9.54 7.82 -7.78
N LEU A 164 9.11 7.35 -8.95
CA LEU A 164 9.27 8.08 -10.20
C LEU A 164 8.15 9.11 -10.38
N PRO A 165 8.45 10.29 -10.93
CA PRO A 165 7.42 11.21 -11.40
C PRO A 165 6.42 10.53 -12.34
N PRO A 166 5.10 10.77 -12.17
CA PRO A 166 4.08 10.22 -13.04
C PRO A 166 4.36 10.51 -14.52
N GLY A 167 4.25 9.46 -15.34
CA GLY A 167 4.41 9.48 -16.79
C GLY A 167 5.81 9.14 -17.30
N LEU A 168 6.76 8.84 -16.41
CA LEU A 168 8.11 8.41 -16.81
C LEU A 168 8.27 6.90 -16.90
N ALA A 169 7.55 6.13 -16.08
CA ALA A 169 7.83 4.70 -15.92
C ALA A 169 7.27 3.84 -17.07
N TRP A 170 6.08 4.19 -17.57
CA TRP A 170 5.27 3.28 -18.39
C TRP A 170 4.99 3.83 -19.79
N SER A 171 5.98 3.72 -20.68
CA SER A 171 5.80 4.09 -22.10
C SER A 171 4.75 3.23 -22.82
N THR A 172 4.52 2.00 -22.36
CA THR A 172 3.46 1.11 -22.87
C THR A 172 2.06 1.63 -22.56
N GLU A 173 1.92 2.45 -21.52
CA GLU A 173 0.66 3.07 -21.08
C GLU A 173 0.57 4.54 -21.51
N PHE A 174 1.12 4.85 -22.68
CA PHE A 174 1.15 6.21 -23.25
C PHE A 174 1.75 7.26 -22.28
N GLY A 175 2.74 6.85 -21.47
CA GLY A 175 3.33 7.69 -20.44
C GLY A 175 2.37 7.94 -19.28
N GLY A 176 1.67 6.90 -18.81
CA GLY A 176 0.75 6.98 -17.67
C GLY A 176 -0.47 7.86 -17.96
N TYR A 177 -1.03 7.78 -19.17
CA TYR A 177 -2.13 8.66 -19.61
C TYR A 177 -3.28 8.68 -18.61
N ASP A 178 -3.73 7.53 -18.12
CA ASP A 178 -4.83 7.45 -17.16
C ASP A 178 -4.49 8.13 -15.82
N ALA A 179 -3.25 7.93 -15.35
CA ALA A 179 -2.76 8.54 -14.13
C ALA A 179 -2.80 10.08 -14.23
N LEU A 180 -2.31 10.61 -15.35
CA LEU A 180 -2.18 12.05 -15.58
C LEU A 180 -3.47 12.72 -16.03
N ALA A 181 -4.31 12.05 -16.82
CA ALA A 181 -5.48 12.66 -17.43
C ALA A 181 -6.68 12.76 -16.48
N TYR A 182 -6.81 11.83 -15.53
CA TYR A 182 -7.94 11.87 -14.60
C TYR A 182 -7.63 11.43 -13.17
N HIS A 183 -6.74 10.48 -12.93
CA HIS A 183 -6.48 10.07 -11.54
C HIS A 183 -5.79 11.16 -10.71
N LEU A 184 -4.83 11.90 -11.27
CA LEU A 184 -4.13 12.99 -10.57
C LEU A 184 -4.69 14.37 -10.90
N GLU A 185 -5.21 14.56 -12.11
CA GLU A 185 -5.77 15.84 -12.54
C GLU A 185 -7.09 16.16 -11.84
N LEU A 186 -8.04 15.21 -11.75
CA LEU A 186 -9.34 15.48 -11.12
C LEU A 186 -9.21 15.89 -9.64
N PRO A 187 -8.43 15.20 -8.78
CA PRO A 187 -8.20 15.67 -7.42
C PRO A 187 -7.59 17.07 -7.36
N LYS A 188 -6.72 17.44 -8.31
CA LYS A 188 -6.13 18.79 -8.36
C LYS A 188 -7.20 19.84 -8.67
N GLU A 189 -8.06 19.59 -9.63
CA GLU A 189 -9.16 20.48 -10.00
C GLU A 189 -10.20 20.59 -8.87
N TRP A 190 -10.59 19.47 -8.27
CA TRP A 190 -11.49 19.46 -7.10
C TRP A 190 -10.88 20.11 -5.86
N LEU A 191 -9.55 20.06 -5.71
CA LEU A 191 -8.84 20.79 -4.67
C LEU A 191 -9.03 22.31 -4.86
N ALA A 192 -8.96 22.79 -6.10
CA ALA A 192 -9.23 24.19 -6.41
C ALA A 192 -10.72 24.56 -6.27
N ALA A 193 -11.63 23.65 -6.66
CA ALA A 193 -13.08 23.87 -6.61
C ALA A 193 -13.67 23.77 -5.20
N GLY A 194 -13.03 23.03 -4.29
CA GLY A 194 -13.54 22.82 -2.93
C GLY A 194 -14.45 21.60 -2.76
N ALA A 195 -14.79 20.89 -3.83
CA ALA A 195 -15.73 19.78 -3.82
C ALA A 195 -15.43 18.77 -4.93
N LEU A 196 -15.88 17.52 -4.71
CA LEU A 196 -15.92 16.49 -5.76
C LEU A 196 -17.20 16.68 -6.57
N GLU A 197 -17.05 17.20 -7.79
CA GLU A 197 -18.17 17.49 -8.70
C GLU A 197 -17.86 17.11 -10.16
N PRO A 198 -18.89 16.81 -10.97
CA PRO A 198 -18.69 16.59 -12.40
C PRO A 198 -18.16 17.85 -13.10
N LEU A 199 -17.08 17.68 -13.85
CA LEU A 199 -16.41 18.68 -14.66
C LEU A 199 -16.85 18.58 -16.12
N ARG A 200 -17.06 19.72 -16.77
CA ARG A 200 -17.57 19.78 -18.15
C ARG A 200 -16.59 19.25 -19.19
N HIS A 201 -15.28 19.37 -18.93
CA HIS A 201 -14.21 18.98 -19.86
C HIS A 201 -13.67 17.58 -19.63
N ASN A 202 -14.11 16.89 -18.58
CA ASN A 202 -13.60 15.55 -18.25
C ASN A 202 -14.75 14.64 -17.83
N VAL A 203 -15.19 13.76 -18.73
CA VAL A 203 -16.29 12.81 -18.47
C VAL A 203 -16.00 11.86 -17.31
N TYR A 204 -14.73 11.58 -17.02
CA TYR A 204 -14.36 10.67 -15.93
C TYR A 204 -14.72 11.21 -14.54
N SER A 205 -14.88 12.53 -14.41
CA SER A 205 -15.33 13.18 -13.18
C SER A 205 -16.77 12.87 -12.78
N ALA A 206 -17.57 12.32 -13.70
CA ALA A 206 -18.96 11.95 -13.44
C ALA A 206 -19.12 10.49 -12.94
N PHE A 207 -18.04 9.70 -12.92
CA PHE A 207 -18.07 8.32 -12.42
C PHE A 207 -17.83 8.25 -10.90
N PRO A 208 -18.07 7.09 -10.25
CA PRO A 208 -17.73 6.90 -8.84
C PRO A 208 -16.22 7.04 -8.58
N SER A 209 -15.79 8.21 -8.11
CA SER A 209 -14.38 8.57 -7.94
C SER A 209 -13.87 8.31 -6.51
N PHE A 210 -13.97 7.07 -6.05
CA PHE A 210 -13.59 6.71 -4.67
C PHE A 210 -12.10 6.96 -4.40
N MET A 211 -11.24 6.50 -5.31
CA MET A 211 -9.80 6.62 -5.16
C MET A 211 -9.33 8.07 -5.32
N GLU A 212 -9.88 8.79 -6.28
CA GLU A 212 -9.58 10.21 -6.52
C GLU A 212 -10.08 11.07 -5.36
N GLY A 213 -11.20 10.71 -4.74
CA GLY A 213 -11.64 11.31 -3.47
C GLY A 213 -10.60 11.14 -2.37
N ALA A 214 -9.99 9.95 -2.24
CA ALA A 214 -8.88 9.75 -1.29
C ALA A 214 -7.66 10.59 -1.66
N TYR A 215 -7.31 10.71 -2.94
CA TYR A 215 -6.21 11.58 -3.35
C TYR A 215 -6.49 13.04 -3.05
N LEU A 216 -7.73 13.50 -3.25
CA LEU A 216 -8.17 14.85 -2.90
C LEU A 216 -7.96 15.11 -1.40
N GLN A 217 -8.33 14.15 -0.55
CA GLN A 217 -8.02 14.21 0.87
C GLN A 217 -6.50 14.28 1.14
N LEU A 218 -5.70 13.41 0.51
CA LEU A 218 -4.24 13.38 0.68
C LEU A 218 -3.58 14.69 0.23
N PHE A 219 -3.99 15.23 -0.92
CA PHE A 219 -3.54 16.51 -1.45
C PHE A 219 -3.85 17.63 -0.46
N SER A 220 -5.08 17.66 0.02
CA SER A 220 -5.55 18.69 0.94
C SER A 220 -4.85 18.64 2.31
N LEU A 221 -4.54 17.44 2.82
CA LEU A 221 -3.75 17.26 4.05
C LEU A 221 -2.26 17.56 3.87
N SER A 222 -1.75 17.53 2.64
CA SER A 222 -0.32 17.73 2.32
C SER A 222 0.00 19.12 1.77
N ALA A 223 -1.01 19.90 1.36
CA ALA A 223 -0.86 21.13 0.58
C ALA A 223 0.08 22.19 1.19
N ASP A 224 0.14 22.29 2.52
CA ASP A 224 0.99 23.28 3.20
C ASP A 224 2.39 22.75 3.52
N ALA A 225 2.57 21.42 3.49
CA ALA A 225 3.78 20.75 3.95
C ALA A 225 4.70 20.29 2.81
N VAL A 226 4.17 20.21 1.59
CA VAL A 226 4.81 19.55 0.45
C VAL A 226 4.70 20.45 -0.80
N PRO A 227 5.79 20.64 -1.57
CA PRO A 227 5.72 21.35 -2.85
C PRO A 227 4.72 20.71 -3.81
N ALA A 228 4.07 21.52 -4.66
CA ALA A 228 3.04 21.04 -5.58
C ALA A 228 3.50 19.89 -6.49
N HIS A 229 4.77 19.90 -6.94
CA HIS A 229 5.33 18.85 -7.79
C HIS A 229 5.52 17.50 -7.08
N ASP A 230 5.57 17.50 -5.74
CA ASP A 230 5.74 16.31 -4.92
C ASP A 230 4.40 15.75 -4.40
N MET A 231 3.27 16.44 -4.66
CA MET A 231 1.96 16.05 -4.12
C MET A 231 1.49 14.68 -4.63
N ALA A 232 1.91 14.26 -5.83
CA ALA A 232 1.56 12.96 -6.41
C ALA A 232 2.11 11.76 -5.61
N LEU A 233 3.18 11.95 -4.84
CA LEU A 233 3.84 10.89 -4.08
C LEU A 233 2.91 10.27 -3.03
N ALA A 234 1.98 11.04 -2.46
CA ALA A 234 1.03 10.49 -1.50
C ALA A 234 0.05 9.49 -2.17
N PRO A 235 -0.69 9.85 -3.25
CA PRO A 235 -1.44 8.88 -4.03
C PRO A 235 -0.64 7.67 -4.53
N GLN A 236 0.58 7.87 -5.05
CA GLN A 236 1.44 6.77 -5.51
C GLN A 236 1.77 5.81 -4.36
N ALA A 237 2.18 6.35 -3.21
CA ALA A 237 2.45 5.55 -2.02
C ALA A 237 1.20 4.82 -1.50
N LEU A 238 0.02 5.45 -1.59
CA LEU A 238 -1.25 4.81 -1.21
C LEU A 238 -1.51 3.59 -2.09
N HIS A 239 -1.40 3.72 -3.41
CA HIS A 239 -1.54 2.60 -4.35
C HIS A 239 -0.55 1.48 -4.09
N ALA A 240 0.70 1.82 -3.84
CA ALA A 240 1.73 0.81 -3.60
C ALA A 240 1.40 -0.02 -2.35
N VAL A 241 0.97 0.64 -1.27
CA VAL A 241 0.52 -0.04 -0.05
C VAL A 241 -0.75 -0.87 -0.31
N LEU A 242 -1.69 -0.37 -1.10
CA LEU A 242 -2.90 -1.11 -1.47
C LEU A 242 -2.60 -2.35 -2.31
N ALA A 243 -1.65 -2.29 -3.24
CA ALA A 243 -1.20 -3.44 -4.03
C ALA A 243 -0.59 -4.54 -3.13
N VAL A 244 0.23 -4.15 -2.15
CA VAL A 244 0.78 -5.07 -1.14
C VAL A 244 -0.33 -5.65 -0.25
N CYS A 245 -1.30 -4.84 0.17
CA CYS A 245 -2.45 -5.32 0.96
C CYS A 245 -3.34 -6.28 0.16
N ALA A 246 -3.53 -6.03 -1.14
CA ALA A 246 -4.25 -6.91 -2.04
C ALA A 246 -3.52 -8.25 -2.20
N ALA A 247 -2.20 -8.23 -2.40
CA ALA A 247 -1.38 -9.44 -2.41
C ALA A 247 -1.51 -10.25 -1.12
N TRP A 248 -1.56 -9.57 0.04
CA TRP A 248 -1.80 -10.23 1.32
C TRP A 248 -3.16 -10.93 1.35
N MET A 249 -4.21 -10.26 0.90
CA MET A 249 -5.55 -10.83 0.83
C MET A 249 -5.60 -12.05 -0.09
N VAL A 250 -4.99 -11.98 -1.26
CA VAL A 250 -4.91 -13.10 -2.22
C VAL A 250 -4.17 -14.28 -1.59
N ALA A 251 -3.02 -14.03 -0.97
CA ALA A 251 -2.23 -15.04 -0.28
C ALA A 251 -3.00 -15.73 0.86
N ALA A 252 -3.69 -14.94 1.70
CA ALA A 252 -4.51 -15.46 2.80
C ALA A 252 -5.71 -16.28 2.30
N THR A 253 -6.31 -15.86 1.18
CA THR A 253 -7.43 -16.58 0.55
C THR A 253 -6.95 -17.89 -0.07
N ALA A 254 -5.82 -17.87 -0.77
CA ALA A 254 -5.20 -19.08 -1.32
C ALA A 254 -4.84 -20.09 -0.22
N GLU A 255 -4.31 -19.62 0.92
CA GLU A 255 -4.01 -20.47 2.09
C GLU A 255 -5.27 -21.20 2.60
N VAL A 256 -6.41 -20.51 2.69
CA VAL A 256 -7.67 -21.09 3.16
C VAL A 256 -8.26 -22.08 2.16
N ILE A 257 -8.24 -21.73 0.86
CA ILE A 257 -8.79 -22.60 -0.20
C ILE A 257 -7.98 -23.89 -0.31
N ALA A 258 -6.65 -23.80 -0.25
CA ALA A 258 -5.78 -24.97 -0.39
C ALA A 258 -6.00 -26.01 0.72
N GLY A 259 -6.29 -25.57 1.95
CA GLY A 259 -6.48 -26.47 3.08
C GLY A 259 -5.26 -27.37 3.32
N GLY A 260 -5.48 -28.62 3.73
CA GLY A 260 -4.43 -29.64 3.78
C GLY A 260 -3.43 -29.48 4.93
N ASP A 261 -2.18 -29.87 4.70
CA ASP A 261 -1.11 -29.77 5.70
C ASP A 261 -0.44 -28.38 5.73
N ARG A 262 0.53 -28.19 6.63
CA ARG A 262 1.25 -26.92 6.79
C ARG A 262 2.08 -26.54 5.55
N CYS A 263 2.63 -27.53 4.85
CA CYS A 263 3.48 -27.31 3.68
C CYS A 263 2.63 -26.81 2.51
N GLN A 264 1.51 -27.48 2.24
CA GLN A 264 0.57 -27.12 1.18
C GLN A 264 0.03 -25.69 1.37
N ARG A 265 -0.36 -25.34 2.60
CA ARG A 265 -0.79 -23.98 2.95
C ARG A 265 0.29 -22.92 2.72
N ALA A 266 1.55 -23.21 3.09
CA ALA A 266 2.66 -22.29 2.90
C ALA A 266 2.92 -22.03 1.40
N TRP A 267 2.90 -23.08 0.58
CA TRP A 267 3.02 -22.96 -0.87
C TRP A 267 1.87 -22.18 -1.50
N ALA A 268 0.62 -22.47 -1.13
CA ALA A 268 -0.54 -21.74 -1.64
C ALA A 268 -0.47 -20.25 -1.30
N ARG A 269 -0.07 -19.93 -0.06
CA ARG A 269 0.18 -18.55 0.36
C ARG A 269 1.26 -17.89 -0.48
N ALA A 270 2.39 -18.57 -0.68
CA ALA A 270 3.51 -18.02 -1.45
C ALA A 270 3.14 -17.80 -2.92
N ILE A 271 2.42 -18.74 -3.55
CA ILE A 271 1.90 -18.59 -4.91
C ILE A 271 0.94 -17.40 -4.98
N GLY A 272 0.02 -17.26 -4.02
CA GLY A 272 -0.89 -16.11 -3.99
C GLY A 272 -0.17 -14.77 -3.85
N TRP A 273 0.80 -14.68 -2.95
CA TRP A 273 1.59 -13.47 -2.69
C TRP A 273 2.50 -13.10 -3.87
N CYS A 274 3.40 -14.01 -4.23
CA CYS A 274 4.40 -13.80 -5.28
C CYS A 274 3.75 -13.75 -6.66
N GLY A 275 2.75 -14.61 -6.90
CA GLY A 275 2.01 -14.65 -8.16
C GLY A 275 1.27 -13.33 -8.41
N PHE A 276 0.56 -12.79 -7.41
CA PHE A 276 -0.16 -11.53 -7.58
C PHE A 276 0.79 -10.33 -7.78
N LEU A 277 1.79 -10.16 -6.92
CA LEU A 277 2.77 -9.06 -7.06
C LEU A 277 3.61 -9.19 -8.32
N GLY A 278 3.85 -10.41 -8.79
CA GLY A 278 4.59 -10.68 -10.01
C GLY A 278 3.84 -10.34 -11.29
N ILE A 279 2.54 -10.01 -11.24
CA ILE A 279 1.79 -9.55 -12.39
C ILE A 279 2.26 -8.13 -12.75
N PRO A 280 2.83 -7.88 -13.94
CA PRO A 280 3.32 -6.55 -14.31
C PRO A 280 2.26 -5.46 -14.18
N TRP A 281 1.01 -5.78 -14.51
CA TRP A 281 -0.12 -4.85 -14.38
C TRP A 281 -0.38 -4.38 -12.95
N VAL A 282 -0.10 -5.21 -11.94
CA VAL A 282 -0.22 -4.82 -10.52
C VAL A 282 0.85 -3.80 -10.15
N ILE A 283 2.03 -3.88 -10.77
CA ILE A 283 3.11 -2.90 -10.56
C ILE A 283 2.78 -1.58 -11.27
N VAL A 284 2.28 -1.64 -12.50
CA VAL A 284 1.84 -0.47 -13.27
C VAL A 284 0.76 0.29 -12.52
N THR A 285 -0.36 -0.37 -12.22
CA THR A 285 -1.50 0.27 -11.54
C THR A 285 -1.18 0.61 -10.07
N GLY A 286 -0.44 -0.25 -9.38
CA GLY A 286 -0.05 -0.06 -7.98
C GLY A 286 1.02 1.02 -7.77
N SER A 287 1.71 1.49 -8.81
CA SER A 287 2.68 2.58 -8.67
C SER A 287 2.08 3.95 -8.96
N LEU A 288 1.01 4.01 -9.77
CA LEU A 288 0.45 5.27 -10.30
C LEU A 288 1.52 6.18 -10.92
N ALA A 289 2.54 5.57 -11.55
CA ALA A 289 3.71 6.24 -12.11
C ALA A 289 3.65 6.43 -13.62
#